data_AF-A0A1V9ZM19-F1
#
_entry.id   AF-A0A1V9ZM19-F1
#
_cell.length_a   1.000
_cell.length_b   1.000
_cell.length_c   1.000
_cell.angle_alpha   90.00
_cell.angle_beta   90.00
_cell.angle_gamma   90.00
#
_symmetry.space_group_name_H-M   'P 1'
#
loop_
_entity.id
_entity.type
_entity.pdbx_description
1 polymer ?
#
loop_
_entity_poly.entity_id
_entity_poly.type
_entity_poly.pdbx_seq_one_letter_code
_entity_poly.pdbx_strand_id
1 'polypeptide(L)'
;MRLALFLAALALACAQPDINELPSIYPSCAAMDPAEAALLQACARDAPPSSLASLASLIRDYIPIETIEEGAALIFSMPELSTHVDAGEVGIAVQDVLVASWGALVAWLALLKLLLVPVLAYLLILADLLMPHAKSAAVALFDAFLDLEPEVQGAIVASMLLLWIALRKGYFKKAFRLYLRVRAWLRRLYHGALDQVYAKSKLAGMALPHAVFAFAAYAVVGAGPDVMLFVLGHENLLLVLSRYVPVFKSLQTVYIRRRKALTEPLTPTDDEYLEHCLHVWILWALYHTAVGLVTLALPAFLVSSCSVSLLTTNLFLLWFYLPLTRGYRVVYAMVAAWMHPYANRIPVPEDEHASSNMVLRALTAMGALSPRSANVLRDLRAQGPALLGLLFLGTPGFLTMRGCDAVALAFPAYVAMGTLALGHRRTHEWWVCYFTVVAVVEAFYSSVEVVLWWLPFFYHTKLLLLLWLQFPYFRGAQVVFDAVFRSVFILRPRRPRLTTTSPTEAGAVDPYDRPT
;
A
#
# COMPACT_ATOMS: atom_id res chain seq x y z
N MET A 1 -21.71 13.51 -15.17
CA MET A 1 -21.13 14.87 -15.02
C MET A 1 -19.74 14.89 -14.40
N ARG A 2 -19.44 14.16 -13.30
CA ARG A 2 -18.10 14.15 -12.68
C ARG A 2 -17.03 13.31 -13.41
N LEU A 3 -17.44 12.26 -14.12
CA LEU A 3 -16.56 11.48 -15.02
C LEU A 3 -16.11 12.32 -16.23
N ALA A 4 -17.00 13.17 -16.76
CA ALA A 4 -16.70 14.08 -17.86
C ALA A 4 -15.73 15.21 -17.45
N LEU A 5 -15.81 15.68 -16.21
CA LEU A 5 -14.85 16.65 -15.64
C LEU A 5 -13.47 16.01 -15.41
N PHE A 6 -13.40 14.73 -15.07
CA PHE A 6 -12.15 13.99 -14.91
C PHE A 6 -11.47 13.73 -16.27
N LEU A 7 -12.25 13.38 -17.29
CA LEU A 7 -11.76 13.22 -18.67
C LEU A 7 -11.37 14.57 -19.31
N ALA A 8 -12.08 15.65 -19.01
CA ALA A 8 -11.71 16.99 -19.44
C ALA A 8 -10.43 17.50 -18.75
N ALA A 9 -10.22 17.17 -17.47
CA ALA A 9 -8.98 17.48 -16.76
C ALA A 9 -7.78 16.68 -17.28
N LEU A 10 -8.00 15.42 -17.71
CA LEU A 10 -6.97 14.60 -18.36
C LEU A 10 -6.61 15.13 -19.77
N ALA A 11 -7.61 15.63 -20.51
CA ALA A 11 -7.41 16.27 -21.82
C ALA A 11 -6.70 17.62 -21.72
N LEU A 12 -6.96 18.41 -20.67
CA LEU A 12 -6.22 19.66 -20.39
C LEU A 12 -4.78 19.42 -19.91
N ALA A 13 -4.49 18.27 -19.27
CA ALA A 13 -3.15 17.92 -18.83
C ALA A 13 -2.23 17.42 -19.97
N CYS A 14 -2.80 17.02 -21.12
CA CYS A 14 -2.06 16.63 -22.32
C CYS A 14 -1.78 17.79 -23.29
N ALA A 15 -2.21 19.01 -22.96
CA ALA A 15 -1.97 20.18 -23.79
C ALA A 15 -0.79 21.01 -23.25
N GLN A 16 0.36 20.91 -23.90
CA GLN A 16 1.38 21.97 -23.89
C GLN A 16 1.77 22.34 -25.33
N PRO A 17 2.26 23.58 -25.53
CA PRO A 17 1.74 24.48 -26.56
C PRO A 17 2.52 24.46 -27.88
N ASP A 18 1.81 24.88 -28.92
CA ASP A 18 2.26 25.50 -30.19
C ASP A 18 3.64 25.10 -30.73
N ILE A 19 3.63 24.21 -31.72
CA ILE A 19 4.66 24.13 -32.76
C ILE A 19 4.02 24.58 -34.08
N ASN A 20 3.65 25.86 -34.13
CA ASN A 20 3.48 26.58 -35.39
C ASN A 20 4.75 27.39 -35.60
N GLU A 21 5.77 26.79 -36.19
CA GLU A 21 6.82 27.47 -36.96
C GLU A 21 7.81 26.43 -37.51
N LEU A 22 7.71 26.14 -38.80
CA LEU A 22 8.85 25.71 -39.61
C LEU A 22 8.79 26.45 -40.95
N PRO A 23 9.91 27.00 -41.46
CA PRO A 23 9.90 28.03 -42.48
C PRO A 23 9.76 27.44 -43.89
N SER A 24 9.11 28.22 -44.75
CA SER A 24 9.04 28.04 -46.19
C SER A 24 10.39 28.28 -46.86
N ILE A 25 10.85 27.33 -47.67
CA ILE A 25 11.85 27.55 -48.72
C ILE A 25 11.34 26.87 -50.01
N TYR A 26 11.18 27.69 -51.05
CA TYR A 26 10.72 27.44 -52.43
C TYR A 26 11.78 26.67 -53.30
N PRO A 27 11.61 26.54 -54.64
CA PRO A 27 10.70 25.68 -55.41
C PRO A 27 11.52 24.79 -56.39
N SER A 28 10.84 24.15 -57.36
CA SER A 28 11.40 23.40 -58.50
C SER A 28 11.50 21.89 -58.29
N CYS A 29 10.47 21.19 -58.75
CA CYS A 29 10.63 20.31 -59.89
C CYS A 29 9.24 20.00 -60.47
N ALA A 30 8.95 20.65 -61.60
CA ALA A 30 7.90 20.24 -62.50
C ALA A 30 8.31 18.93 -63.18
N ALA A 31 7.54 17.87 -62.93
CA ALA A 31 7.25 16.75 -63.84
C ALA A 31 6.52 15.68 -63.01
N MET A 32 5.20 15.83 -62.87
CA MET A 32 4.37 14.81 -62.24
C MET A 32 4.15 13.68 -63.26
N ASP A 33 4.48 12.46 -62.86
CA ASP A 33 4.30 11.25 -63.68
C ASP A 33 2.82 11.03 -64.00
N PRO A 34 2.46 10.52 -65.20
CA PRO A 34 1.07 10.30 -65.59
C PRO A 34 0.36 9.26 -64.68
N ALA A 35 1.11 8.49 -63.90
CA ALA A 35 0.58 7.58 -62.88
C ALA A 35 0.03 8.30 -61.63
N GLU A 36 0.63 9.45 -61.24
CA GLU A 36 0.19 10.23 -60.07
C GLU A 36 -1.05 11.09 -60.40
N ALA A 37 -1.16 11.56 -61.64
CA ALA A 37 -2.37 12.24 -62.14
C ALA A 37 -3.57 11.28 -62.23
N ALA A 38 -3.33 10.00 -62.56
CA ALA A 38 -4.37 8.97 -62.59
C ALA A 38 -4.86 8.58 -61.19
N LEU A 39 -3.97 8.55 -60.19
CA LEU A 39 -4.33 8.27 -58.79
C LEU A 39 -5.15 9.40 -58.16
N LEU A 40 -4.84 10.67 -58.46
CA LEU A 40 -5.63 11.81 -57.98
C LEU A 40 -7.00 11.93 -58.65
N GLN A 41 -7.13 11.55 -59.93
CA GLN A 41 -8.43 11.46 -60.60
C GLN A 41 -9.28 10.26 -60.15
N ALA A 42 -8.65 9.17 -59.69
CA ALA A 42 -9.35 8.05 -59.07
C ALA A 42 -9.90 8.43 -57.69
N CYS A 43 -9.15 9.17 -56.88
CA CYS A 43 -9.59 9.64 -55.56
C CYS A 43 -10.67 10.73 -55.61
N ALA A 44 -10.83 11.44 -56.73
CA ALA A 44 -11.82 12.51 -56.89
C ALA A 44 -13.18 12.05 -57.46
N ARG A 45 -13.31 10.78 -57.89
CA ARG A 45 -14.56 10.26 -58.48
C ARG A 45 -15.57 9.71 -57.48
N ASP A 46 -15.15 9.41 -56.25
CA ASP A 46 -16.03 8.88 -55.21
C ASP A 46 -16.17 9.86 -54.03
N ALA A 47 -16.63 11.08 -54.33
CA ALA A 47 -17.16 11.98 -53.30
C ALA A 47 -18.66 11.67 -53.09
N PRO A 48 -19.11 11.14 -51.94
CA PRO A 48 -20.53 11.06 -51.62
C PRO A 48 -21.08 12.45 -51.27
N PRO A 49 -22.39 12.67 -51.46
CA PRO A 49 -22.98 14.00 -51.38
C PRO A 49 -22.99 14.53 -49.95
N SER A 50 -22.89 15.85 -49.86
CA SER A 50 -23.04 16.66 -48.66
C SER A 50 -24.29 16.28 -47.84
N SER A 51 -24.09 15.49 -46.79
CA SER A 51 -24.93 15.53 -45.59
C SER A 51 -24.12 14.98 -44.41
N LEU A 52 -24.08 15.73 -43.31
CA LEU A 52 -23.46 15.33 -42.05
C LEU A 52 -24.15 14.07 -41.53
N ALA A 53 -23.60 12.90 -41.84
CA ALA A 53 -23.99 11.63 -41.26
C ALA A 53 -23.68 11.68 -39.75
N SER A 54 -24.72 11.63 -38.92
CA SER A 54 -24.58 11.69 -37.46
C SER A 54 -23.64 10.59 -36.95
N LEU A 55 -22.91 10.83 -35.85
CA LEU A 55 -22.05 9.84 -35.19
C LEU A 55 -22.74 8.48 -34.99
N ALA A 56 -24.08 8.47 -34.84
CA ALA A 56 -24.89 7.28 -34.70
C ALA A 56 -24.96 6.39 -35.96
N SER A 57 -24.86 6.94 -37.17
CA SER A 57 -24.81 6.14 -38.39
C SER A 57 -23.42 5.56 -38.61
N LEU A 58 -22.37 6.32 -38.27
CA LEU A 58 -20.98 5.85 -38.35
C LEU A 58 -20.68 4.72 -37.35
N ILE A 59 -21.29 4.77 -36.16
CA ILE A 59 -21.22 3.70 -35.15
C ILE A 59 -21.96 2.44 -35.62
N ARG A 60 -23.05 2.58 -36.39
CA ARG A 60 -23.85 1.46 -36.88
C ARG A 60 -23.16 0.71 -38.04
N ASP A 61 -22.33 1.38 -38.82
CA ASP A 61 -21.54 0.75 -39.89
C ASP A 61 -20.27 0.06 -39.38
N TYR A 62 -19.71 0.49 -38.23
CA TYR A 62 -18.51 -0.11 -37.64
C TYR A 62 -18.79 -1.22 -36.61
N ILE A 63 -20.00 -1.24 -36.05
CA ILE A 63 -20.44 -2.27 -35.11
C ILE A 63 -21.52 -3.08 -35.82
N PRO A 64 -21.24 -4.32 -36.26
CA PRO A 64 -22.19 -5.12 -37.00
C PRO A 64 -23.21 -5.72 -36.03
N ILE A 65 -24.20 -4.91 -35.64
CA ILE A 65 -25.22 -5.26 -34.64
C ILE A 65 -25.98 -6.53 -35.05
N GLU A 66 -26.21 -6.74 -36.35
CA GLU A 66 -26.84 -7.97 -36.86
C GLU A 66 -25.96 -9.21 -36.65
N THR A 67 -24.64 -9.12 -36.80
CA THR A 67 -23.72 -10.24 -36.47
C THR A 67 -23.53 -10.43 -34.96
N ILE A 68 -23.79 -9.40 -34.15
CA ILE A 68 -23.79 -9.49 -32.69
C ILE A 68 -25.11 -10.08 -32.20
N GLU A 69 -26.24 -9.81 -32.85
CA GLU A 69 -27.52 -10.46 -32.58
C GLU A 69 -27.55 -11.90 -33.11
N GLU A 70 -26.99 -12.19 -34.28
CA GLU A 70 -26.77 -13.55 -34.77
C GLU A 70 -25.73 -14.29 -33.92
N GLY A 71 -24.65 -13.63 -33.48
CA GLY A 71 -23.65 -14.18 -32.57
C GLY A 71 -24.19 -14.40 -31.15
N ALA A 72 -25.05 -13.52 -30.66
CA ALA A 72 -25.76 -13.69 -29.39
C ALA A 72 -26.82 -14.80 -29.50
N ALA A 73 -27.56 -14.86 -30.61
CA ALA A 73 -28.47 -15.96 -30.90
C ALA A 73 -27.71 -17.28 -31.04
N LEU A 74 -26.49 -17.29 -31.57
CA LEU A 74 -25.59 -18.47 -31.63
C LEU A 74 -25.07 -18.87 -30.25
N ILE A 75 -24.70 -17.90 -29.40
CA ILE A 75 -24.26 -18.12 -28.01
C ILE A 75 -25.41 -18.61 -27.13
N PHE A 76 -26.63 -18.09 -27.31
CA PHE A 76 -27.83 -18.48 -26.56
C PHE A 76 -28.62 -19.63 -27.20
N SER A 77 -28.24 -20.11 -28.39
CA SER A 77 -28.76 -21.35 -29.00
C SER A 77 -27.82 -22.55 -28.84
N MET A 78 -26.68 -22.38 -28.15
CA MET A 78 -25.90 -23.53 -27.69
C MET A 78 -26.75 -24.33 -26.69
N PRO A 79 -26.97 -25.64 -26.92
CA PRO A 79 -27.80 -26.47 -26.04
C PRO A 79 -27.24 -26.59 -24.61
N GLU A 80 -25.98 -26.21 -24.41
CA GLU A 80 -25.28 -26.19 -23.11
C GLU A 80 -25.64 -24.98 -22.22
N LEU A 81 -26.31 -23.95 -22.76
CA LEU A 81 -26.83 -22.83 -21.99
C LEU A 81 -28.35 -22.95 -21.74
N SER A 82 -28.87 -24.18 -21.71
CA SER A 82 -30.27 -24.42 -21.38
C SER A 82 -30.58 -23.95 -19.96
N THR A 83 -31.73 -23.32 -19.78
CA THR A 83 -32.23 -22.69 -18.55
C THR A 83 -32.55 -23.67 -17.41
N HIS A 84 -32.11 -24.93 -17.51
CA HIS A 84 -32.16 -25.95 -16.47
C HIS A 84 -30.75 -26.36 -16.07
N VAL A 85 -30.27 -25.78 -14.97
CA VAL A 85 -29.03 -26.23 -14.31
C VAL A 85 -29.33 -27.57 -13.63
N ASP A 86 -28.92 -28.67 -14.24
CA ASP A 86 -29.01 -29.99 -13.62
C ASP A 86 -28.01 -30.07 -12.46
N ALA A 87 -28.54 -29.94 -11.23
CA ALA A 87 -27.74 -29.95 -10.01
C ALA A 87 -26.90 -31.24 -9.84
N GLY A 88 -27.32 -32.34 -10.49
CA GLY A 88 -26.57 -33.59 -10.56
C GLY A 88 -25.30 -33.50 -11.39
N GLU A 89 -25.37 -32.93 -12.60
CA GLU A 89 -24.21 -32.74 -13.47
C GLU A 89 -23.24 -31.71 -12.91
N VAL A 90 -23.74 -30.62 -12.32
CA VAL A 90 -22.90 -29.66 -11.59
C VAL A 90 -22.23 -30.32 -10.40
N GLY A 91 -22.92 -31.20 -9.67
CA GLY A 91 -22.36 -31.95 -8.57
C GLY A 91 -21.21 -32.87 -8.99
N ILE A 92 -21.38 -33.58 -10.11
CA ILE A 92 -20.35 -34.45 -10.69
C ILE A 92 -19.16 -33.62 -11.20
N ALA A 93 -19.41 -32.53 -11.93
CA ALA A 93 -18.36 -31.65 -12.41
C ALA A 93 -17.57 -31.01 -11.27
N VAL A 94 -18.23 -30.56 -10.20
CA VAL A 94 -17.59 -30.03 -8.99
C VAL A 94 -16.77 -31.13 -8.29
N GLN A 95 -17.30 -32.34 -8.19
CA GLN A 95 -16.57 -33.47 -7.62
C GLN A 95 -15.31 -33.80 -8.43
N ASP A 96 -15.41 -33.85 -9.75
CA ASP A 96 -14.28 -34.13 -10.64
C ASP A 96 -13.22 -33.03 -10.56
N VAL A 97 -13.64 -31.76 -10.53
CA VAL A 97 -12.75 -30.61 -10.32
C VAL A 97 -12.07 -30.70 -8.94
N LEU A 98 -12.78 -31.08 -7.88
CA LEU A 98 -12.21 -31.24 -6.54
C LEU A 98 -11.22 -32.40 -6.46
N VAL A 99 -11.54 -33.55 -7.07
CA VAL A 99 -10.66 -34.73 -7.11
C VAL A 99 -9.42 -34.45 -7.94
N ALA A 100 -9.57 -33.81 -9.10
CA ALA A 100 -8.45 -33.40 -9.94
C ALA A 100 -7.57 -32.35 -9.23
N SER A 101 -8.18 -31.37 -8.56
CA SER A 101 -7.46 -30.35 -7.78
C SER A 101 -6.73 -30.97 -6.58
N TRP A 102 -7.33 -31.95 -5.91
CA TRP A 102 -6.70 -32.69 -4.81
C TRP A 102 -5.55 -33.56 -5.29
N GLY A 103 -5.73 -34.29 -6.41
CA GLY A 103 -4.67 -35.07 -7.04
C GLY A 103 -3.49 -34.19 -7.46
N ALA A 104 -3.77 -33.03 -8.06
CA ALA A 104 -2.77 -32.01 -8.36
C ALA A 104 -2.08 -31.53 -7.08
N LEU A 105 -2.81 -31.20 -6.02
CA LEU A 105 -2.25 -30.74 -4.75
C LEU A 105 -1.32 -31.78 -4.12
N VAL A 106 -1.69 -33.07 -4.13
CA VAL A 106 -0.84 -34.16 -3.64
C VAL A 106 0.42 -34.31 -4.49
N ALA A 107 0.29 -34.25 -5.82
CA ALA A 107 1.44 -34.29 -6.72
C ALA A 107 2.37 -33.08 -6.51
N TRP A 108 1.83 -31.89 -6.26
CA TRP A 108 2.59 -30.68 -5.97
C TRP A 108 3.24 -30.70 -4.59
N LEU A 109 2.58 -31.26 -3.57
CA LEU A 109 3.21 -31.46 -2.25
C LEU A 109 4.34 -32.48 -2.34
N ALA A 110 4.17 -33.54 -3.14
CA ALA A 110 5.23 -34.50 -3.42
C ALA A 110 6.39 -33.85 -4.18
N LEU A 111 6.12 -33.05 -5.21
CA LEU A 111 7.13 -32.31 -5.95
C LEU A 111 7.84 -31.27 -5.06
N LEU A 112 7.10 -30.51 -4.25
CA LEU A 112 7.65 -29.55 -3.31
C LEU A 112 8.57 -30.24 -2.31
N LYS A 113 8.16 -31.40 -1.77
CA LYS A 113 9.01 -32.21 -0.89
C LYS A 113 10.27 -32.71 -1.61
N LEU A 114 10.13 -33.14 -2.86
CA LEU A 114 11.25 -33.58 -3.70
C LEU A 114 12.18 -32.45 -4.12
N LEU A 115 11.68 -31.22 -4.27
CA LEU A 115 12.46 -30.02 -4.60
C LEU A 115 13.06 -29.35 -3.36
N LEU A 116 12.40 -29.43 -2.20
CA LEU A 116 12.86 -28.80 -0.97
C LEU A 116 14.21 -29.39 -0.52
N VAL A 117 14.41 -30.70 -0.66
CA VAL A 117 15.67 -31.38 -0.31
C VAL A 117 16.85 -30.88 -1.16
N PRO A 118 16.79 -30.90 -2.51
CA PRO A 118 17.87 -30.39 -3.35
C PRO A 118 17.98 -28.86 -3.29
N VAL A 119 16.91 -28.09 -3.06
CA VAL A 119 17.00 -26.64 -2.87
C VAL A 119 17.68 -26.31 -1.54
N LEU A 120 17.34 -26.99 -0.44
CA LEU A 120 18.01 -26.78 0.84
C LEU A 120 19.48 -27.24 0.78
N ALA A 121 19.75 -28.35 0.10
CA ALA A 121 21.11 -28.81 -0.18
C ALA A 121 21.88 -27.82 -1.06
N TYR A 122 21.25 -27.28 -2.11
CA TYR A 122 21.83 -26.25 -2.96
C TYR A 122 22.06 -24.94 -2.19
N LEU A 123 21.16 -24.53 -1.30
CA LEU A 123 21.35 -23.34 -0.45
C LEU A 123 22.47 -23.54 0.57
N LEU A 124 22.63 -24.74 1.12
CA LEU A 124 23.75 -25.09 1.98
C LEU A 124 25.06 -25.12 1.17
N ILE A 125 25.07 -25.75 -0.01
CA ILE A 125 26.21 -25.75 -0.94
C ILE A 125 26.53 -24.33 -1.40
N LEU A 126 25.52 -23.50 -1.67
CA LEU A 126 25.67 -22.10 -2.07
C LEU A 126 26.20 -21.27 -0.91
N ALA A 127 25.79 -21.53 0.33
CA ALA A 127 26.37 -20.92 1.52
C ALA A 127 27.85 -21.34 1.70
N ASP A 128 28.16 -22.62 1.49
CA ASP A 128 29.51 -23.17 1.52
C ASP A 128 30.37 -22.71 0.34
N LEU A 129 29.78 -22.37 -0.81
CA LEU A 129 30.43 -21.82 -2.00
C LEU A 129 30.57 -20.29 -1.90
N LEU A 130 29.61 -19.60 -1.29
CA LEU A 130 29.68 -18.17 -0.99
C LEU A 130 30.69 -17.90 0.12
N MET A 131 30.94 -18.82 1.05
CA MET A 131 31.95 -18.63 2.09
C MET A 131 33.36 -18.37 1.51
N PRO A 132 33.89 -19.16 0.55
CA PRO A 132 35.14 -18.85 -0.13
C PRO A 132 35.03 -17.62 -1.03
N HIS A 133 33.85 -17.27 -1.56
CA HIS A 133 33.66 -16.00 -2.27
C HIS A 133 33.64 -14.77 -1.36
N ALA A 134 33.10 -14.86 -0.14
CA ALA A 134 33.15 -13.82 0.87
C ALA A 134 34.58 -13.66 1.39
N LYS A 135 35.29 -14.78 1.54
CA LYS A 135 36.73 -14.79 1.81
C LYS A 135 37.51 -14.20 0.64
N SER A 136 37.22 -14.56 -0.60
CA SER A 136 37.91 -14.03 -1.78
C SER A 136 37.55 -12.58 -2.03
N ALA A 137 36.33 -12.15 -1.73
CA ALA A 137 35.93 -10.75 -1.78
C ALA A 137 36.59 -9.94 -0.67
N ALA A 138 36.73 -10.49 0.54
CA ALA A 138 37.49 -9.86 1.62
C ALA A 138 38.98 -9.77 1.30
N VAL A 139 39.56 -10.81 0.69
CA VAL A 139 40.94 -10.82 0.19
C VAL A 139 41.09 -9.83 -0.97
N ALA A 140 40.15 -9.81 -1.92
CA ALA A 140 40.17 -8.86 -3.05
C ALA A 140 39.96 -7.42 -2.58
N LEU A 141 39.15 -7.16 -1.54
CA LEU A 141 39.02 -5.84 -0.92
C LEU A 141 40.32 -5.44 -0.22
N PHE A 142 41.01 -6.41 0.39
CA PHE A 142 42.29 -6.20 1.04
C PHE A 142 43.41 -5.96 0.01
N ASP A 143 43.45 -6.71 -1.08
CA ASP A 143 44.39 -6.51 -2.18
C ASP A 143 44.10 -5.18 -2.91
N ALA A 144 42.84 -4.89 -3.21
CA ALA A 144 42.44 -3.58 -3.74
C ALA A 144 42.78 -2.44 -2.78
N PHE A 145 42.68 -2.66 -1.46
CA PHE A 145 43.15 -1.72 -0.45
C PHE A 145 44.67 -1.52 -0.53
N LEU A 146 45.45 -2.59 -0.71
CA LEU A 146 46.91 -2.55 -0.88
C LEU A 146 47.36 -1.89 -2.18
N ASP A 147 46.54 -1.93 -3.23
CA ASP A 147 46.78 -1.29 -4.53
C ASP A 147 46.52 0.24 -4.53
N LEU A 148 45.83 0.78 -3.51
CA LEU A 148 45.66 2.22 -3.37
C LEU A 148 46.96 2.94 -2.99
N GLU A 149 47.07 4.21 -3.35
CA GLU A 149 48.17 5.06 -2.91
C GLU A 149 48.29 5.09 -1.37
N PRO A 150 49.52 5.14 -0.82
CA PRO A 150 49.75 5.03 0.62
C PRO A 150 49.07 6.16 1.42
N GLU A 151 48.84 7.32 0.81
CA GLU A 151 48.10 8.43 1.40
C GLU A 151 46.61 8.10 1.59
N VAL A 152 45.99 7.44 0.60
CA VAL A 152 44.58 7.06 0.64
C VAL A 152 44.36 5.88 1.59
N GLN A 153 45.30 4.93 1.65
CA GLN A 153 45.30 3.87 2.65
C GLN A 153 45.33 4.42 4.08
N GLY A 154 46.26 5.35 4.34
CA GLY A 154 46.38 6.04 5.61
C GLY A 154 45.09 6.78 5.98
N ALA A 155 44.47 7.47 5.02
CA ALA A 155 43.21 8.17 5.21
C ALA A 155 42.05 7.22 5.55
N ILE A 156 41.91 6.09 4.86
CA ILE A 156 40.86 5.09 5.12
C ILE A 156 41.03 4.48 6.51
N VAL A 157 42.25 4.07 6.88
CA VAL A 157 42.53 3.47 8.20
C VAL A 157 42.31 4.50 9.32
N ALA A 158 42.77 5.73 9.14
CA ALA A 158 42.50 6.81 10.09
C ALA A 158 41.00 7.12 10.23
N SER A 159 40.25 7.10 9.12
CA SER A 159 38.80 7.29 9.11
C SER A 159 38.06 6.17 9.83
N MET A 160 38.45 4.91 9.59
CA MET A 160 37.92 3.71 10.26
C MET A 160 38.18 3.77 11.77
N LEU A 161 39.41 4.13 12.17
CA LEU A 161 39.79 4.33 13.58
C LEU A 161 39.00 5.47 14.23
N LEU A 162 38.86 6.61 13.56
CA LEU A 162 38.06 7.73 14.04
C LEU A 162 36.59 7.34 14.21
N LEU A 163 36.02 6.62 13.25
CA LEU A 163 34.65 6.11 13.31
C LEU A 163 34.49 5.16 14.51
N TRP A 164 35.43 4.23 14.69
CA TRP A 164 35.44 3.29 15.80
C TRP A 164 35.57 3.98 17.16
N ILE A 165 36.48 4.96 17.29
CA ILE A 165 36.63 5.79 18.49
C ILE A 165 35.35 6.59 18.75
N ALA A 166 34.73 7.15 17.72
CA ALA A 166 33.50 7.92 17.84
C ALA A 166 32.30 7.08 18.26
N LEU A 167 32.23 5.83 17.79
CA LEU A 167 31.27 4.82 18.25
C LEU A 167 31.51 4.46 19.72
N ARG A 168 32.75 4.12 20.10
CA ARG A 168 33.14 3.72 21.47
C ARG A 168 32.91 4.83 22.50
N LYS A 169 33.33 6.07 22.20
CA LYS A 169 33.13 7.23 23.07
C LYS A 169 31.70 7.77 23.06
N GLY A 170 30.82 7.21 22.22
CA GLY A 170 29.42 7.60 22.14
C GLY A 170 29.20 9.02 21.62
N TYR A 171 30.13 9.56 20.83
CA TYR A 171 29.97 10.88 20.21
C TYR A 171 28.73 10.90 19.31
N PHE A 172 28.44 9.81 18.59
CA PHE A 172 27.20 9.66 17.82
C PHE A 172 25.94 9.79 18.70
N LYS A 173 25.93 9.22 19.91
CA LYS A 173 24.80 9.37 20.84
C LYS A 173 24.65 10.82 21.33
N LYS A 174 25.76 11.55 21.51
CA LYS A 174 25.75 12.99 21.87
C LYS A 174 25.25 13.84 20.69
N ALA A 175 25.79 13.62 19.49
CA ALA A 175 25.37 14.28 18.27
C ALA A 175 23.90 14.03 17.96
N PHE A 176 23.43 12.78 18.08
CA PHE A 176 22.03 12.43 17.88
C PHE A 176 21.11 13.12 18.91
N ARG A 177 21.51 13.18 20.19
CA ARG A 177 20.77 13.96 21.21
C ARG A 177 20.76 15.45 20.91
N LEU A 178 21.84 16.01 20.39
CA LEU A 178 21.89 17.41 19.95
C LEU A 178 20.94 17.64 18.77
N TYR A 179 21.00 16.79 17.74
CA TYR A 179 20.09 16.81 16.61
C TYR A 179 18.63 16.76 17.05
N LEU A 180 18.27 15.86 17.97
CA LEU A 180 16.91 15.77 18.49
C LEU A 180 16.49 17.05 19.25
N ARG A 181 17.40 17.65 20.04
CA ARG A 181 17.14 18.92 20.74
C ARG A 181 16.93 20.08 19.76
N VAL A 182 17.83 20.22 18.79
CA VAL A 182 17.74 21.24 17.74
C VAL A 182 16.45 21.06 16.93
N ARG A 183 16.13 19.83 16.53
CA ARG A 183 14.88 19.50 15.83
C ARG A 183 13.64 19.85 16.64
N ALA A 184 13.63 19.56 17.94
CA ALA A 184 12.52 19.91 18.82
C ALA A 184 12.38 21.42 19.02
N TRP A 185 13.50 22.14 19.09
CA TRP A 185 13.52 23.60 19.14
C TRP A 185 12.99 24.22 17.85
N LEU A 186 13.52 23.82 16.68
CA LEU A 186 13.04 24.25 15.37
C LEU A 186 11.55 23.96 15.18
N ARG A 187 11.08 22.78 15.61
CA ARG A 187 9.66 22.41 15.55
C ARG A 187 8.79 23.34 16.39
N ARG A 188 9.24 23.74 17.59
CA ARG A 188 8.51 24.67 18.45
C ARG A 188 8.42 26.06 17.83
N LEU A 189 9.54 26.57 17.29
CA LEU A 189 9.55 27.84 16.57
C LEU A 189 8.62 27.83 15.36
N TYR A 190 8.69 26.77 14.57
CA TYR A 190 7.83 26.58 13.42
C TYR A 190 6.34 26.57 13.80
N HIS A 191 5.94 25.78 14.81
CA HIS A 191 4.55 25.76 15.25
C HIS A 191 4.11 27.10 15.82
N GLY A 192 4.97 27.80 16.59
CA GLY A 192 4.65 29.15 17.06
C GLY A 192 4.41 30.15 15.92
N ALA A 193 5.24 30.11 14.87
CA ALA A 193 5.04 30.93 13.67
C ALA A 193 3.76 30.54 12.90
N LEU A 194 3.52 29.24 12.77
CA LEU A 194 2.33 28.70 12.11
C LEU A 194 1.05 29.10 12.85
N ASP A 195 1.04 29.07 14.18
CA ASP A 195 -0.11 29.45 15.01
C ASP A 195 -0.46 30.94 14.83
N GLN A 196 0.54 31.82 14.68
CA GLN A 196 0.33 33.22 14.33
C GLN A 196 -0.31 33.39 12.95
N VAL A 197 0.06 32.55 11.98
CA VAL A 197 -0.56 32.55 10.65
C VAL A 197 -2.00 32.02 10.73
N TYR A 198 -2.23 30.93 11.47
CA TYR A 198 -3.56 30.37 11.69
C TYR A 198 -4.51 31.37 12.36
N ALA A 199 -4.01 32.19 13.29
CA ALA A 199 -4.78 33.24 13.94
C ALA A 199 -5.25 34.32 12.95
N LYS A 200 -4.48 34.57 11.89
CA LYS A 200 -4.83 35.55 10.84
C LYS A 200 -5.66 34.94 9.71
N SER A 201 -5.32 33.75 9.26
CA SER A 201 -6.03 33.04 8.19
C SER A 201 -5.84 31.53 8.30
N LYS A 202 -6.97 30.84 8.47
CA LYS A 202 -7.01 29.37 8.54
C LYS A 202 -6.57 28.72 7.22
N LEU A 203 -6.94 29.31 6.09
CA LEU A 203 -6.56 28.80 4.77
C LEU A 203 -5.05 28.96 4.54
N ALA A 204 -4.49 30.14 4.89
CA ALA A 204 -3.05 30.38 4.76
C ALA A 204 -2.25 29.46 5.69
N GLY A 205 -2.69 29.27 6.93
CA GLY A 205 -2.06 28.33 7.87
C GLY A 205 -2.05 26.89 7.38
N MET A 206 -3.12 26.45 6.69
CA MET A 206 -3.20 25.12 6.08
C MET A 206 -2.34 24.99 4.82
N ALA A 207 -2.32 26.00 3.94
CA ALA A 207 -1.62 25.92 2.66
C ALA A 207 -0.11 26.15 2.77
N LEU A 208 0.33 26.98 3.71
CA LEU A 208 1.73 27.42 3.86
C LEU A 208 2.75 26.27 3.99
N PRO A 209 2.53 25.23 4.82
CA PRO A 209 3.45 24.08 4.90
C PRO A 209 3.64 23.39 3.55
N HIS A 210 2.54 23.23 2.79
CA HIS A 210 2.57 22.57 1.49
C HIS A 210 3.24 23.44 0.43
N ALA A 211 2.98 24.74 0.43
CA ALA A 211 3.61 25.71 -0.47
C ALA A 211 5.12 25.80 -0.24
N VAL A 212 5.56 25.86 1.03
CA VAL A 212 6.99 25.87 1.39
C VAL A 212 7.67 24.59 0.93
N PHE A 213 7.04 23.42 1.10
CA PHE A 213 7.59 22.17 0.59
C PHE A 213 7.66 22.17 -0.94
N ALA A 214 6.61 22.59 -1.63
CA ALA A 214 6.56 22.62 -3.09
C ALA A 214 7.65 23.55 -3.66
N PHE A 215 7.84 24.73 -3.07
CA PHE A 215 8.91 25.64 -3.43
C PHE A 215 10.30 25.03 -3.19
N ALA A 216 10.51 24.40 -2.02
CA ALA A 216 11.77 23.71 -1.73
C ALA A 216 12.04 22.55 -2.69
N ALA A 217 11.03 21.75 -3.01
CA ALA A 217 11.14 20.65 -3.97
C ALA A 217 11.45 21.17 -5.37
N TYR A 218 10.79 22.25 -5.82
CA TYR A 218 11.09 22.90 -7.10
C TYR A 218 12.53 23.43 -7.15
N ALA A 219 12.99 24.11 -6.09
CA ALA A 219 14.36 24.60 -6.00
C ALA A 219 15.40 23.46 -5.99
N VAL A 220 15.11 22.36 -5.30
CA VAL A 220 15.96 21.16 -5.30
C VAL A 220 16.02 20.52 -6.68
N VAL A 221 14.90 20.43 -7.40
CA VAL A 221 14.87 19.86 -8.76
C VAL A 221 15.57 20.77 -9.77
N GLY A 222 15.40 22.09 -9.65
CA GLY A 222 15.95 23.06 -10.60
C GLY A 222 17.41 23.45 -10.38
N ALA A 223 17.90 23.41 -9.14
CA ALA A 223 19.24 23.89 -8.77
C ALA A 223 20.01 22.93 -7.84
N GLY A 224 19.49 21.72 -7.60
CA GLY A 224 20.14 20.73 -6.76
C GLY A 224 21.35 20.08 -7.44
N PRO A 225 22.38 19.67 -6.69
CA PRO A 225 23.49 18.89 -7.23
C PRO A 225 23.03 17.55 -7.81
N ASP A 226 23.68 17.05 -8.86
CA ASP A 226 23.32 15.79 -9.54
C ASP A 226 23.27 14.59 -8.58
N VAL A 227 24.21 14.54 -7.61
CA VAL A 227 24.24 13.50 -6.58
C VAL A 227 22.95 13.51 -5.74
N MET A 228 22.41 14.69 -5.45
CA MET A 228 21.17 14.82 -4.70
C MET A 228 19.98 14.35 -5.52
N LEU A 229 19.91 14.71 -6.80
CA LEU A 229 18.86 14.27 -7.72
C LEU A 229 18.90 12.76 -7.96
N PHE A 230 20.09 12.19 -8.11
CA PHE A 230 20.31 10.74 -8.22
C PHE A 230 19.77 9.99 -7.00
N VAL A 231 20.13 10.43 -5.80
CA VAL A 231 19.64 9.81 -4.56
C VAL A 231 18.12 9.94 -4.43
N LEU A 232 17.56 11.10 -4.77
CA LEU A 232 16.11 11.32 -4.75
C LEU A 232 15.36 10.52 -5.82
N GLY A 233 15.98 10.23 -6.96
CA GLY A 233 15.42 9.43 -8.04
C GLY A 233 15.57 7.92 -7.87
N HIS A 234 16.24 7.45 -6.82
CA HIS A 234 16.61 6.04 -6.70
C HIS A 234 15.44 5.15 -6.23
N GLU A 235 15.28 3.98 -6.85
CA GLU A 235 14.30 2.93 -6.47
C GLU A 235 14.41 2.49 -5.00
N ASN A 236 15.62 2.45 -4.45
CA ASN A 236 15.84 2.11 -3.04
C ASN A 236 15.13 3.09 -2.10
N LEU A 237 15.12 4.38 -2.45
CA LEU A 237 14.40 5.40 -1.68
C LEU A 237 12.88 5.18 -1.76
N LEU A 238 12.37 4.80 -2.94
CA LEU A 238 10.96 4.45 -3.12
C LEU A 238 10.56 3.30 -2.20
N LEU A 239 11.34 2.22 -2.17
CA LEU A 239 11.09 1.05 -1.31
C LEU A 239 11.12 1.43 0.18
N VAL A 240 12.09 2.26 0.58
CA VAL A 240 12.20 2.74 1.96
C VAL A 240 10.98 3.57 2.35
N LEU A 241 10.61 4.56 1.53
CA LEU A 241 9.51 5.47 1.85
C LEU A 241 8.15 4.78 1.79
N SER A 242 7.88 3.99 0.74
CA SER A 242 6.57 3.37 0.52
C SER A 242 6.28 2.23 1.50
N ARG A 243 7.28 1.40 1.83
CA ARG A 243 7.07 0.13 2.54
C ARG A 243 7.73 0.10 3.91
N TYR A 244 9.03 0.38 4.00
CA TYR A 244 9.74 0.20 5.26
C TYR A 244 9.42 1.27 6.31
N VAL A 245 9.31 2.54 5.92
CA VAL A 245 8.99 3.64 6.85
C VAL A 245 7.65 3.42 7.58
N PRO A 246 6.54 3.08 6.90
CA PRO A 246 5.27 2.74 7.56
C PRO A 246 5.36 1.57 8.53
N VAL A 247 6.07 0.49 8.15
CA VAL A 247 6.29 -0.68 9.01
C VAL A 247 7.05 -0.28 10.28
N PHE A 248 8.17 0.41 10.14
CA PHE A 248 8.96 0.86 11.30
C PHE A 248 8.19 1.82 12.18
N LYS A 249 7.40 2.73 11.60
CA LYS A 249 6.55 3.64 12.36
C LYS A 249 5.48 2.90 13.14
N SER A 250 4.84 1.91 12.54
CA SER A 250 3.82 1.07 13.19
C SER A 250 4.41 0.24 14.32
N LEU A 251 5.57 -0.39 14.12
CA LEU A 251 6.29 -1.12 15.18
C LEU A 251 6.68 -0.17 16.33
N GLN A 252 7.18 1.02 16.01
CA GLN A 252 7.56 2.02 17.00
C GLN A 252 6.36 2.51 17.82
N THR A 253 5.23 2.82 17.18
CA THR A 253 4.03 3.31 17.87
C THR A 253 3.43 2.24 18.77
N VAL A 254 3.29 1.01 18.28
CA VAL A 254 2.81 -0.13 19.07
C VAL A 254 3.77 -0.43 20.23
N TYR A 255 5.09 -0.38 20.00
CA TYR A 255 6.08 -0.58 21.07
C TYR A 255 5.96 0.45 22.18
N ILE A 256 5.91 1.73 21.83
CA ILE A 256 5.81 2.82 22.81
C ILE A 256 4.50 2.70 23.59
N ARG A 257 3.39 2.44 22.89
CA ARG A 257 2.06 2.29 23.49
C ARG A 257 2.00 1.12 24.47
N ARG A 258 2.38 -0.08 24.04
CA ARG A 258 2.39 -1.29 24.89
C ARG A 258 3.33 -1.15 26.08
N ARG A 259 4.50 -0.52 25.89
CA ARG A 259 5.43 -0.26 26.97
C ARG A 259 4.86 0.73 28.00
N LYS A 260 4.20 1.81 27.54
CA LYS A 260 3.58 2.81 28.42
C LYS A 260 2.41 2.21 29.20
N ALA A 261 1.60 1.37 28.57
CA ALA A 261 0.47 0.68 29.20
C ALA A 261 0.88 -0.20 30.40
N LEU A 262 2.15 -0.59 30.53
CA LEU A 262 2.66 -1.33 31.70
C LEU A 262 2.86 -0.46 32.94
N THR A 263 2.94 0.87 32.79
CA THR A 263 3.35 1.78 33.87
C THR A 263 2.41 2.95 34.10
N GLU A 264 1.77 3.44 33.04
CA GLU A 264 0.96 4.65 33.05
C GLU A 264 -0.32 4.42 32.23
N PRO A 265 -1.44 5.07 32.58
CA PRO A 265 -2.64 5.01 31.75
C PRO A 265 -2.38 5.64 30.37
N LEU A 266 -3.00 5.06 29.34
CA LEU A 266 -2.89 5.53 27.97
C LEU A 266 -3.54 6.92 27.81
N THR A 267 -2.88 7.81 27.07
CA THR A 267 -3.37 9.16 26.81
C THR A 267 -4.01 9.24 25.42
N PRO A 268 -4.93 10.19 25.16
CA PRO A 268 -5.55 10.34 23.84
C PRO A 268 -4.55 10.58 22.71
N THR A 269 -3.38 11.16 23.03
CA THR A 269 -2.26 11.34 22.09
C THR A 269 -1.66 10.03 21.59
N ASP A 270 -1.71 8.94 22.38
CA ASP A 270 -1.21 7.63 21.97
C ASP A 270 -2.11 7.02 20.88
N ASP A 271 -3.41 7.28 20.96
CA ASP A 271 -4.38 6.85 19.95
C ASP A 271 -4.24 7.67 18.65
N GLU A 272 -3.93 8.97 18.74
CA GLU A 272 -3.63 9.79 17.55
C GLU A 272 -2.47 9.22 16.73
N TYR A 273 -1.42 8.69 17.37
CA TYR A 273 -0.30 8.09 16.65
C TYR A 273 -0.70 6.81 15.90
N LEU A 274 -1.63 6.02 16.45
CA LEU A 274 -2.21 4.87 15.74
C LEU A 274 -3.05 5.32 14.55
N GLU A 275 -3.86 6.36 14.72
CA GLU A 275 -4.63 6.96 13.63
C GLU A 275 -3.71 7.46 12.51
N HIS A 276 -2.57 8.07 12.84
CA HIS A 276 -1.59 8.50 11.82
C HIS A 276 -1.05 7.32 11.02
N CYS A 277 -0.71 6.21 11.68
CA CYS A 277 -0.26 5.00 10.99
C CYS A 277 -1.37 4.44 10.11
N LEU A 278 -2.61 4.46 10.59
CA LEU A 278 -3.75 3.91 9.88
C LEU A 278 -4.13 4.73 8.64
N HIS A 279 -4.09 6.06 8.71
CA HIS A 279 -4.27 6.92 7.53
C HIS A 279 -3.27 6.58 6.41
N VAL A 280 -2.01 6.33 6.76
CA VAL A 280 -0.97 5.91 5.81
C VAL A 280 -1.30 4.54 5.22
N TRP A 281 -1.62 3.56 6.06
CA TRP A 281 -1.88 2.20 5.62
C TRP A 281 -3.12 2.08 4.74
N ILE A 282 -4.19 2.79 5.06
CA ILE A 282 -5.41 2.83 4.23
C ILE A 282 -5.07 3.37 2.83
N LEU A 283 -4.33 4.48 2.75
CA LEU A 283 -3.95 5.06 1.46
C LEU A 283 -3.02 4.14 0.66
N TRP A 284 -2.08 3.48 1.34
CA TRP A 284 -1.22 2.47 0.74
C TRP A 284 -2.02 1.29 0.18
N ALA A 285 -2.95 0.74 0.97
CA ALA A 285 -3.81 -0.37 0.57
C ALA A 285 -4.67 0.00 -0.64
N LEU A 286 -5.35 1.15 -0.58
CA LEU A 286 -6.18 1.63 -1.68
C LEU A 286 -5.35 1.88 -2.94
N TYR A 287 -4.17 2.48 -2.83
CA TYR A 287 -3.26 2.68 -3.95
C TYR A 287 -2.86 1.35 -4.61
N HIS A 288 -2.41 0.37 -3.83
CA HIS A 288 -2.02 -0.94 -4.36
C HIS A 288 -3.18 -1.64 -5.07
N THR A 289 -4.38 -1.62 -4.48
CA THR A 289 -5.56 -2.20 -5.13
C THR A 289 -5.98 -1.46 -6.40
N ALA A 290 -5.91 -0.12 -6.41
CA ALA A 290 -6.27 0.67 -7.56
C ALA A 290 -5.31 0.42 -8.74
N VAL A 291 -4.00 0.40 -8.48
CA VAL A 291 -2.99 0.05 -9.49
C VAL A 291 -3.23 -1.37 -9.98
N GLY A 292 -3.49 -2.32 -9.08
CA GLY A 292 -3.78 -3.71 -9.45
C GLY A 292 -5.01 -3.84 -10.36
N LEU A 293 -6.07 -3.10 -10.09
CA LEU A 293 -7.30 -3.13 -10.87
C LEU A 293 -7.15 -2.41 -12.22
N VAL A 294 -6.47 -1.26 -12.24
CA VAL A 294 -6.21 -0.49 -13.48
C VAL A 294 -5.33 -1.31 -14.43
N THR A 295 -4.29 -1.97 -13.91
CA THR A 295 -3.41 -2.83 -14.71
C THR A 295 -4.08 -4.13 -15.18
N LEU A 296 -5.18 -4.53 -14.55
CA LEU A 296 -6.03 -5.63 -15.04
C LEU A 296 -6.96 -5.16 -16.17
N ALA A 297 -7.49 -3.94 -16.06
CA ALA A 297 -8.49 -3.42 -16.99
C ALA A 297 -7.88 -2.80 -18.25
N LEU A 298 -6.63 -2.32 -18.20
CA LEU A 298 -5.97 -1.63 -19.31
C LEU A 298 -4.86 -2.50 -19.95
N PRO A 299 -4.74 -2.48 -21.29
CA PRO A 299 -3.59 -3.05 -22.00
C PRO A 299 -2.24 -2.48 -21.54
N ALA A 300 -1.21 -3.32 -21.57
CA ALA A 300 0.13 -2.98 -21.08
C ALA A 300 0.74 -1.73 -21.76
N PHE A 301 0.45 -1.49 -23.04
CA PHE A 301 0.98 -0.32 -23.75
C PHE A 301 0.41 1.00 -23.18
N LEU A 302 -0.88 1.05 -22.81
CA LEU A 302 -1.48 2.23 -22.17
C LEU A 302 -0.90 2.46 -20.78
N VAL A 303 -0.70 1.38 -20.02
CA VAL A 303 -0.07 1.45 -18.70
C VAL A 303 1.37 1.96 -18.81
N SER A 304 2.12 1.52 -19.82
CA SER A 304 3.50 1.95 -20.06
C SER A 304 3.61 3.43 -20.43
N SER A 305 2.63 3.96 -21.17
CA SER A 305 2.54 5.39 -21.49
C SER A 305 2.23 6.27 -20.28
N CYS A 306 1.72 5.68 -19.19
CA CYS A 306 1.42 6.35 -17.93
C CYS A 306 2.52 6.16 -16.86
N SER A 307 3.80 6.10 -17.25
CA SER A 307 4.89 5.99 -16.29
C SER A 307 5.10 7.30 -15.51
N VAL A 308 4.97 7.26 -14.19
CA VAL A 308 5.31 8.39 -13.31
C VAL A 308 6.80 8.32 -12.97
N SER A 309 7.50 9.46 -13.05
CA SER A 309 8.91 9.54 -12.68
C SER A 309 9.16 9.09 -11.22
N LEU A 310 10.24 8.34 -10.99
CA LEU A 310 10.67 7.93 -9.65
C LEU A 310 10.98 9.14 -8.78
N LEU A 311 11.61 10.17 -9.34
CA LEU A 311 11.95 11.41 -8.64
C LEU A 311 10.69 12.10 -8.11
N THR A 312 9.66 12.26 -8.96
CA THR A 312 8.41 12.91 -8.57
C THR A 312 7.65 12.10 -7.54
N THR A 313 7.63 10.76 -7.68
CA THR A 313 7.03 9.85 -6.71
C THR A 313 7.71 9.91 -5.35
N ASN A 314 9.05 9.91 -5.33
CA ASN A 314 9.81 10.02 -4.08
C ASN A 314 9.64 11.39 -3.42
N LEU A 315 9.61 12.49 -4.18
CA LEU A 315 9.29 13.82 -3.65
C LEU A 315 7.87 13.88 -3.08
N PHE A 316 6.90 13.25 -3.74
CA PHE A 316 5.55 13.11 -3.21
C PHE A 316 5.52 12.31 -1.90
N LEU A 317 6.21 11.17 -1.82
CA LEU A 317 6.29 10.39 -0.59
C LEU A 317 7.02 11.15 0.53
N LEU A 318 8.05 11.93 0.22
CA LEU A 318 8.69 12.81 1.18
C LEU A 318 7.70 13.86 1.71
N TRP A 319 6.94 14.52 0.84
CA TRP A 319 5.85 15.42 1.22
C TRP A 319 4.78 14.72 2.07
N PHE A 320 4.45 13.48 1.73
CA PHE A 320 3.44 12.68 2.38
C PHE A 320 3.81 12.35 3.83
N TYR A 321 5.05 11.95 4.09
CA TYR A 321 5.55 11.58 5.43
C TYR A 321 6.09 12.75 6.26
N LEU A 322 6.39 13.89 5.64
CA LEU A 322 7.02 15.01 6.35
C LEU A 322 6.11 15.50 7.50
N PRO A 323 6.61 15.54 8.75
CA PRO A 323 5.77 15.94 9.89
C PRO A 323 5.26 17.38 9.83
N LEU A 324 5.91 18.22 9.02
CA LEU A 324 5.58 19.63 8.81
C LEU A 324 4.32 19.79 7.96
N THR A 325 4.27 19.11 6.81
CA THR A 325 3.15 19.16 5.87
C THR A 325 1.99 18.27 6.31
N ARG A 326 2.27 17.14 6.97
CA ARG A 326 1.26 16.09 7.26
C ARG A 326 0.45 15.72 6.02
N GLY A 327 1.13 15.60 4.87
CA GLY A 327 0.50 15.39 3.56
C GLY A 327 -0.47 14.21 3.53
N TYR A 328 -0.16 13.13 4.25
CA TYR A 328 -1.05 11.97 4.40
C TYR A 328 -2.48 12.34 4.88
N ARG A 329 -2.65 13.38 5.73
CA ARG A 329 -3.99 13.80 6.19
C ARG A 329 -4.79 14.46 5.08
N VAL A 330 -4.13 15.23 4.22
CA VAL A 330 -4.76 15.91 3.08
C VAL A 330 -5.23 14.87 2.07
N VAL A 331 -4.35 13.93 1.72
CA VAL A 331 -4.69 12.84 0.80
C VAL A 331 -5.79 11.96 1.40
N TYR A 332 -5.70 11.61 2.69
CA TYR A 332 -6.74 10.84 3.37
C TYR A 332 -8.08 11.57 3.37
N ALA A 333 -8.11 12.87 3.68
CA ALA A 333 -9.35 13.65 3.67
C ALA A 333 -9.97 13.69 2.26
N MET A 334 -9.15 13.82 1.21
CA MET A 334 -9.61 13.77 -0.18
C MET A 334 -10.20 12.40 -0.53
N VAL A 335 -9.52 11.32 -0.17
CA VAL A 335 -9.98 9.94 -0.42
C VAL A 335 -11.24 9.63 0.39
N ALA A 336 -11.29 10.03 1.67
CA ALA A 336 -12.46 9.87 2.52
C ALA A 336 -13.68 10.63 1.99
N ALA A 337 -13.49 11.86 1.47
CA ALA A 337 -14.55 12.62 0.82
C ALA A 337 -15.07 11.94 -0.46
N TRP A 338 -14.18 11.27 -1.21
CA TRP A 338 -14.56 10.54 -2.42
C TRP A 338 -15.27 9.21 -2.13
N MET A 339 -14.73 8.41 -1.21
CA MET A 339 -15.30 7.12 -0.82
C MET A 339 -16.59 7.25 -0.01
N HIS A 340 -16.75 8.36 0.73
CA HIS A 340 -17.85 8.51 1.67
C HIS A 340 -18.54 9.88 1.63
N PRO A 341 -19.12 10.29 0.47
CA PRO A 341 -19.93 11.52 0.40
C PRO A 341 -21.20 11.46 1.28
N TYR A 342 -21.57 10.29 1.82
CA TYR A 342 -22.82 10.05 2.57
C TYR A 342 -22.63 9.58 4.04
N ALA A 343 -21.43 9.62 4.63
CA ALA A 343 -21.18 9.12 6.01
C ALA A 343 -22.05 9.83 7.04
N ASN A 344 -22.22 11.14 6.84
CA ASN A 344 -23.01 11.97 7.73
C ASN A 344 -24.53 11.81 7.51
N ARG A 345 -24.97 10.94 6.58
CA ARG A 345 -26.37 10.75 6.20
C ARG A 345 -26.90 9.33 6.40
N ILE A 346 -26.04 8.35 6.70
CA ILE A 346 -26.50 7.03 7.10
C ILE A 346 -26.76 7.15 8.61
N PRO A 347 -28.02 7.10 9.07
CA PRO A 347 -28.29 6.98 10.50
C PRO A 347 -27.53 5.73 10.95
N VAL A 348 -26.61 5.86 11.90
CA VAL A 348 -26.04 4.69 12.57
C VAL A 348 -27.23 3.99 13.19
N PRO A 349 -27.66 2.81 12.70
CA PRO A 349 -28.64 2.07 13.43
C PRO A 349 -27.86 1.53 14.63
N GLU A 350 -28.03 2.18 15.79
CA GLU A 350 -27.60 1.60 17.07
C GLU A 350 -28.13 0.16 17.20
N ASP A 351 -29.19 -0.17 16.45
CA ASP A 351 -29.95 -1.40 16.52
C ASP A 351 -29.73 -2.45 15.40
N GLU A 352 -28.90 -2.25 14.36
CA GLU A 352 -28.71 -3.31 13.34
C GLU A 352 -27.92 -4.49 13.90
N HIS A 353 -26.98 -4.18 14.80
CA HIS A 353 -26.36 -5.19 15.64
C HIS A 353 -27.37 -5.75 16.67
N ALA A 354 -28.32 -4.96 17.18
CA ALA A 354 -29.29 -5.41 18.18
C ALA A 354 -30.32 -6.42 17.61
N SER A 355 -30.91 -6.14 16.45
CA SER A 355 -31.90 -7.01 15.77
C SER A 355 -31.28 -8.32 15.27
N SER A 356 -30.07 -8.25 14.72
CA SER A 356 -29.31 -9.43 14.25
C SER A 356 -28.75 -10.26 15.40
N ASN A 357 -28.36 -9.62 16.50
CA ASN A 357 -28.03 -10.30 17.74
C ASN A 357 -29.26 -10.96 18.35
N MET A 358 -30.47 -10.43 18.13
CA MET A 358 -31.70 -11.02 18.66
C MET A 358 -32.01 -12.38 18.04
N VAL A 359 -31.79 -12.59 16.74
CA VAL A 359 -31.98 -13.89 16.07
C VAL A 359 -30.95 -14.93 16.54
N LEU A 360 -29.67 -14.58 16.58
CA LEU A 360 -28.62 -15.47 17.08
C LEU A 360 -28.77 -15.75 18.59
N ARG A 361 -29.21 -14.76 19.37
CA ARG A 361 -29.55 -14.92 20.79
C ARG A 361 -30.80 -15.76 21.01
N ALA A 362 -31.82 -15.62 20.16
CA ALA A 362 -33.01 -16.44 20.20
C ALA A 362 -32.69 -17.89 19.84
N LEU A 363 -31.90 -18.13 18.79
CA LEU A 363 -31.47 -19.47 18.38
C LEU A 363 -30.56 -20.15 19.42
N THR A 364 -29.72 -19.38 20.12
CA THR A 364 -28.94 -19.90 21.25
C THR A 364 -29.78 -20.13 22.49
N ALA A 365 -30.76 -19.27 22.79
CA ALA A 365 -31.71 -19.45 23.89
C ALA A 365 -32.66 -20.64 23.66
N MET A 366 -33.02 -20.92 22.41
CA MET A 366 -33.80 -22.10 22.00
C MET A 366 -32.96 -23.39 21.97
N GLY A 367 -31.65 -23.33 22.25
CA GLY A 367 -30.74 -24.49 22.22
C GLY A 367 -30.41 -25.02 20.83
N ALA A 368 -30.92 -24.39 19.76
CA ALA A 368 -30.68 -24.78 18.37
C ALA A 368 -29.24 -24.49 17.90
N LEU A 369 -28.58 -23.51 18.51
CA LEU A 369 -27.20 -23.12 18.23
C LEU A 369 -26.39 -23.04 19.51
N SER A 370 -25.18 -23.61 19.51
CA SER A 370 -24.27 -23.42 20.64
C SER A 370 -23.80 -21.97 20.73
N PRO A 371 -23.50 -21.43 21.93
CA PRO A 371 -22.98 -20.07 22.08
C PRO A 371 -21.69 -19.82 21.28
N ARG A 372 -20.87 -20.88 21.10
CA ARG A 372 -19.65 -20.83 20.28
C ARG A 372 -19.99 -20.68 18.80
N SER A 373 -20.93 -21.48 18.30
CA SER A 373 -21.37 -21.44 16.90
C SER A 373 -22.03 -20.10 16.55
N ALA A 374 -22.79 -19.51 17.48
CA ALA A 374 -23.42 -18.21 17.26
C ALA A 374 -22.40 -17.06 17.17
N ASN A 375 -21.34 -17.10 17.98
CA ASN A 375 -20.23 -16.13 17.88
C ASN A 375 -19.47 -16.28 16.56
N VAL A 376 -19.20 -17.50 16.12
CA VAL A 376 -18.55 -17.77 14.82
C VAL A 376 -19.42 -17.29 13.66
N LEU A 377 -20.74 -17.56 13.69
CA LEU A 377 -21.66 -17.13 12.65
C LEU A 377 -21.82 -15.60 12.61
N ARG A 378 -21.76 -14.93 13.77
CA ARG A 378 -21.72 -13.47 13.87
C ARG A 378 -20.45 -12.90 13.22
N ASP A 379 -19.29 -13.47 13.53
CA ASP A 379 -18.00 -13.04 12.99
C ASP A 379 -17.90 -13.31 11.49
N LEU A 380 -18.41 -14.45 11.01
CA LEU A 380 -18.51 -14.79 9.58
C LEU A 380 -19.38 -13.77 8.83
N ARG A 381 -20.54 -13.41 9.37
CA ARG A 381 -21.46 -12.45 8.75
C ARG A 381 -20.86 -11.06 8.64
N ALA A 382 -20.18 -10.59 9.69
CA ALA A 382 -19.48 -9.30 9.69
C ALA A 382 -18.37 -9.23 8.62
N GLN A 383 -17.92 -10.39 8.13
CA GLN A 383 -16.90 -10.53 7.09
C GLN A 383 -17.46 -11.09 5.78
N GLY A 384 -18.78 -11.07 5.58
CA GLY A 384 -19.42 -11.54 4.34
C GLY A 384 -18.71 -11.08 3.07
N PRO A 385 -18.31 -9.79 2.94
CA PRO A 385 -17.55 -9.32 1.78
C PRO A 385 -16.14 -9.91 1.63
N ALA A 386 -15.45 -10.26 2.72
CA ALA A 386 -14.17 -10.96 2.64
C ALA A 386 -14.35 -12.42 2.20
N LEU A 387 -15.45 -13.07 2.62
CA LEU A 387 -15.80 -14.43 2.22
C LEU A 387 -16.17 -14.52 0.74
N LEU A 388 -16.74 -13.45 0.15
CA LEU A 388 -16.88 -13.35 -1.32
C LEU A 388 -15.54 -13.47 -2.04
N GLY A 389 -14.44 -13.15 -1.36
CA GLY A 389 -13.09 -13.38 -1.86
C GLY A 389 -12.76 -14.85 -2.16
N LEU A 390 -13.45 -15.80 -1.53
CA LEU A 390 -13.31 -17.23 -1.84
C LEU A 390 -13.76 -17.58 -3.26
N LEU A 391 -14.58 -16.74 -3.90
CA LEU A 391 -14.95 -16.91 -5.31
C LEU A 391 -13.72 -16.90 -6.23
N PHE A 392 -12.68 -16.12 -5.87
CA PHE A 392 -11.42 -16.06 -6.62
C PHE A 392 -10.60 -17.35 -6.55
N LEU A 393 -10.97 -18.30 -5.69
CA LEU A 393 -10.34 -19.62 -5.64
C LEU A 393 -10.74 -20.50 -6.83
N GLY A 394 -11.83 -20.16 -7.53
CA GLY A 394 -12.26 -20.83 -8.76
C GLY A 394 -11.88 -20.07 -10.03
N THR A 395 -11.23 -18.91 -9.93
CA THR A 395 -10.91 -18.08 -11.10
C THR A 395 -9.50 -18.36 -11.64
N PRO A 396 -9.20 -18.01 -12.91
CA PRO A 396 -7.85 -18.14 -13.45
C PRO A 396 -6.82 -17.34 -12.63
N GLY A 397 -5.59 -17.82 -12.57
CA GLY A 397 -4.55 -17.30 -11.65
C GLY A 397 -4.29 -15.79 -11.72
N PHE A 398 -4.36 -15.18 -12.90
CA PHE A 398 -4.21 -13.72 -13.05
C PHE A 398 -5.35 -12.94 -12.37
N LEU A 399 -6.57 -13.48 -12.40
CA LEU A 399 -7.74 -12.88 -11.77
C LEU A 399 -7.70 -13.11 -10.25
N THR A 400 -7.28 -14.30 -9.83
CA THR A 400 -7.05 -14.63 -8.42
C THR A 400 -6.01 -13.71 -7.80
N MET A 401 -4.90 -13.43 -8.50
CA MET A 401 -3.85 -12.52 -8.05
C MET A 401 -4.42 -11.13 -7.70
N ARG A 402 -5.22 -10.54 -8.59
CA ARG A 402 -5.84 -9.22 -8.35
C ARG A 402 -6.96 -9.28 -7.31
N GLY A 403 -7.71 -10.39 -7.29
CA GLY A 403 -8.72 -10.66 -6.28
C GLY A 403 -8.14 -10.74 -4.86
N CYS A 404 -6.95 -11.33 -4.70
CA CYS A 404 -6.22 -11.36 -3.42
C CYS A 404 -6.00 -9.94 -2.89
N ASP A 405 -5.48 -9.05 -3.73
CA ASP A 405 -5.17 -7.69 -3.34
C ASP A 405 -6.46 -6.94 -2.97
N ALA A 406 -7.55 -7.11 -3.73
CA ALA A 406 -8.85 -6.50 -3.41
C ALA A 406 -9.40 -6.96 -2.05
N VAL A 407 -9.36 -8.27 -1.78
CA VAL A 407 -9.92 -8.85 -0.54
C VAL A 407 -9.07 -8.50 0.67
N ALA A 408 -7.73 -8.55 0.53
CA ALA A 408 -6.79 -8.35 1.62
C ALA A 408 -6.41 -6.89 1.87
N LEU A 409 -6.62 -5.99 0.92
CA LEU A 409 -6.24 -4.58 1.07
C LEU A 409 -7.47 -3.66 1.00
N ALA A 410 -8.30 -3.74 -0.04
CA ALA A 410 -9.41 -2.80 -0.23
C ALA A 410 -10.50 -2.96 0.83
N PHE A 411 -10.94 -4.20 1.11
CA PHE A 411 -11.99 -4.42 2.11
C PHE A 411 -11.55 -4.03 3.54
N PRO A 412 -10.38 -4.47 4.05
CA PRO A 412 -9.81 -3.96 5.30
C PRO A 412 -9.65 -2.45 5.35
N ALA A 413 -9.22 -1.82 4.26
CA ALA A 413 -9.06 -0.37 4.20
C ALA A 413 -10.41 0.33 4.36
N TYR A 414 -11.45 -0.18 3.70
CA TYR A 414 -12.82 0.32 3.84
C TYR A 414 -13.33 0.20 5.29
N VAL A 415 -13.17 -0.96 5.92
CA VAL A 415 -13.62 -1.15 7.31
C VAL A 415 -12.81 -0.30 8.28
N ALA A 416 -11.48 -0.22 8.10
CA ALA A 416 -10.60 0.62 8.91
C ALA A 416 -10.98 2.11 8.83
N MET A 417 -11.33 2.60 7.63
CA MET A 417 -11.87 3.95 7.46
C MET A 417 -13.16 4.17 8.25
N GLY A 418 -14.07 3.19 8.26
CA GLY A 418 -15.28 3.22 9.09
C GLY A 418 -14.94 3.30 10.58
N THR A 419 -13.95 2.56 11.06
CA THR A 419 -13.53 2.62 12.48
C THR A 419 -12.96 3.98 12.86
N LEU A 420 -12.22 4.63 11.95
CA LEU A 420 -11.70 5.98 12.13
C LEU A 420 -12.83 7.02 12.17
N ALA A 421 -13.81 6.92 11.28
CA ALA A 421 -14.95 7.84 11.22
C ALA A 421 -15.82 7.75 12.49
N LEU A 422 -15.99 6.55 13.04
CA LEU A 422 -16.78 6.30 14.24
C LEU A 422 -15.99 6.49 15.55
N GLY A 423 -14.69 6.78 15.49
CA GLY A 423 -13.86 6.97 16.68
C GLY A 423 -13.65 5.71 17.54
N HIS A 424 -13.74 4.51 16.96
CA HIS A 424 -13.58 3.23 17.66
C HIS A 424 -12.11 2.91 17.97
N ARG A 425 -11.47 3.70 18.84
CA ARG A 425 -10.02 3.66 19.12
C ARG A 425 -9.48 2.30 19.59
N ARG A 426 -10.35 1.46 20.18
CA ARG A 426 -9.97 0.11 20.65
C ARG A 426 -9.53 -0.82 19.50
N THR A 427 -9.99 -0.59 18.27
CA THR A 427 -9.66 -1.45 17.11
C THR A 427 -8.49 -0.92 16.28
N HIS A 428 -8.03 0.32 16.50
CA HIS A 428 -6.96 0.92 15.70
C HIS A 428 -5.65 0.14 15.77
N GLU A 429 -5.26 -0.35 16.96
CA GLU A 429 -4.04 -1.17 17.09
C GLU A 429 -4.15 -2.46 16.28
N TRP A 430 -5.34 -3.08 16.25
CA TRP A 430 -5.56 -4.31 15.49
C TRP A 430 -5.35 -4.08 13.99
N TRP A 431 -5.95 -3.04 13.43
CA TRP A 431 -5.77 -2.69 12.02
C TRP A 431 -4.33 -2.30 11.68
N VAL A 432 -3.65 -1.55 12.56
CA VAL A 432 -2.23 -1.22 12.37
C VAL A 432 -1.37 -2.48 12.36
N CYS A 433 -1.60 -3.44 13.26
CA CYS A 433 -0.91 -4.73 13.24
C CYS A 433 -1.19 -5.50 11.95
N TYR A 434 -2.47 -5.53 11.53
CA TYR A 434 -2.89 -6.19 10.30
C TYR A 434 -2.15 -5.66 9.08
N PHE A 435 -2.24 -4.36 8.79
CA PHE A 435 -1.58 -3.78 7.62
C PHE A 435 -0.06 -3.88 7.69
N THR A 436 0.53 -3.81 8.88
CA THR A 436 1.98 -4.01 9.04
C THR A 436 2.40 -5.42 8.65
N VAL A 437 1.68 -6.45 9.09
CA VAL A 437 1.99 -7.84 8.73
C VAL A 437 1.71 -8.09 7.25
N VAL A 438 0.58 -7.64 6.74
CA VAL A 438 0.23 -7.80 5.32
C VAL A 438 1.26 -7.13 4.42
N ALA A 439 1.74 -5.92 4.74
CA ALA A 439 2.76 -5.27 3.93
C ALA A 439 4.10 -6.04 3.89
N VAL A 440 4.48 -6.71 4.99
CA VAL A 440 5.66 -7.58 5.04
C VAL A 440 5.42 -8.88 4.25
N VAL A 441 4.24 -9.47 4.40
CA VAL A 441 3.84 -10.67 3.66
C VAL A 441 3.80 -10.39 2.15
N GLU A 442 3.18 -9.29 1.72
CA GLU A 442 3.18 -8.84 0.32
C GLU A 442 4.61 -8.63 -0.20
N ALA A 443 5.49 -8.02 0.59
CA ALA A 443 6.89 -7.84 0.20
C ALA A 443 7.61 -9.17 -0.01
N PHE A 444 7.37 -10.15 0.87
CA PHE A 444 7.89 -11.50 0.74
C PHE A 444 7.33 -12.19 -0.51
N TYR A 445 6.01 -12.13 -0.73
CA TYR A 445 5.36 -12.69 -1.90
C TYR A 445 5.90 -12.09 -3.19
N SER A 446 6.03 -10.77 -3.30
CA SER A 446 6.61 -10.14 -4.49
C SER A 446 8.04 -10.60 -4.76
N SER A 447 8.81 -10.91 -3.71
CA SER A 447 10.20 -11.40 -3.85
C SER A 447 10.24 -12.85 -4.34
N VAL A 448 9.31 -13.68 -3.85
CA VAL A 448 9.20 -15.10 -4.20
C VAL A 448 8.53 -15.31 -5.56
N GLU A 449 7.61 -14.43 -5.94
CA GLU A 449 6.87 -14.46 -7.20
C GLU A 449 7.81 -14.46 -8.41
N VAL A 450 8.93 -13.74 -8.35
CA VAL A 450 9.96 -13.74 -9.41
C VAL A 450 10.40 -15.16 -9.80
N VAL A 451 10.43 -16.08 -8.82
CA VAL A 451 10.86 -17.46 -9.02
C VAL A 451 9.68 -18.43 -9.11
N LEU A 452 8.59 -18.18 -8.40
CA LEU A 452 7.46 -19.11 -8.25
C LEU A 452 6.20 -18.75 -9.05
N TRP A 453 6.22 -17.74 -9.93
CA TRP A 453 5.04 -17.35 -10.73
C TRP A 453 4.48 -18.49 -11.60
N TRP A 454 5.32 -19.44 -12.02
CA TRP A 454 4.93 -20.59 -12.84
C TRP A 454 4.26 -21.72 -12.03
N LEU A 455 4.35 -21.66 -10.69
CA LEU A 455 3.78 -22.68 -9.81
C LEU A 455 2.25 -22.55 -9.79
N PRO A 456 1.49 -23.60 -10.18
CA PRO A 456 0.04 -23.55 -10.11
C PRO A 456 -0.41 -23.44 -8.65
N PHE A 457 -1.55 -22.78 -8.43
CA PHE A 457 -2.08 -22.46 -7.11
C PHE A 457 -1.20 -21.57 -6.22
N PHE A 458 -0.11 -20.98 -6.73
CA PHE A 458 0.70 -20.02 -5.99
C PHE A 458 -0.16 -18.84 -5.46
N TYR A 459 -0.94 -18.22 -6.34
CA TYR A 459 -1.85 -17.14 -5.97
C TYR A 459 -3.04 -17.59 -5.11
N HIS A 460 -3.43 -18.87 -5.19
CA HIS A 460 -4.49 -19.43 -4.34
C HIS A 460 -3.98 -19.60 -2.90
N THR A 461 -2.72 -20.01 -2.75
CA THR A 461 -2.05 -20.08 -1.45
C THR A 461 -1.88 -18.68 -0.85
N LYS A 462 -1.51 -17.68 -1.68
CA LYS A 462 -1.51 -16.26 -1.29
C LYS A 462 -2.87 -15.84 -0.75
N LEU A 463 -3.96 -16.13 -1.47
CA LEU A 463 -5.33 -15.81 -1.07
C LEU A 463 -5.70 -16.39 0.30
N LEU A 464 -5.46 -17.69 0.48
CA LEU A 464 -5.78 -18.39 1.74
C LEU A 464 -5.01 -17.82 2.93
N LEU A 465 -3.73 -17.52 2.74
CA LEU A 465 -2.91 -16.91 3.79
C LEU A 465 -3.44 -15.51 4.17
N LEU A 466 -3.76 -14.68 3.18
CA LEU A 466 -4.27 -13.33 3.41
C LEU A 466 -5.65 -13.33 4.09
N LEU A 467 -6.54 -14.26 3.69
CA LEU A 467 -7.81 -14.48 4.38
C LEU A 467 -7.60 -14.89 5.84
N TRP A 468 -6.66 -15.82 6.11
CA TRP A 468 -6.33 -16.22 7.47
C TRP A 468 -5.79 -15.07 8.32
N LEU A 469 -4.95 -14.20 7.74
CA LEU A 469 -4.41 -13.00 8.40
C LEU A 469 -5.52 -12.03 8.80
N GLN A 470 -6.53 -11.88 7.95
CA GLN A 470 -7.63 -10.92 8.07
C GLN A 470 -8.72 -11.36 9.03
N PHE A 471 -8.95 -12.67 9.14
CA PHE A 471 -10.09 -13.19 9.87
C PHE A 471 -9.97 -12.93 11.41
N PRO A 472 -10.92 -12.20 12.04
CA PRO A 472 -10.92 -11.81 13.45
C PRO A 472 -11.06 -13.01 14.39
N TYR A 473 -11.61 -14.15 13.94
CA TYR A 473 -11.65 -15.37 14.73
C TYR A 473 -10.24 -15.94 14.95
N PHE A 474 -9.43 -16.02 13.89
CA PHE A 474 -8.05 -16.53 13.99
C PHE A 474 -7.09 -15.50 14.56
N ARG A 475 -7.36 -14.21 14.36
CA ARG A 475 -6.46 -13.11 14.69
C ARG A 475 -5.05 -13.34 14.13
N GLY A 476 -4.96 -13.94 12.95
CA GLY A 476 -3.70 -14.43 12.37
C GLY A 476 -2.63 -13.35 12.31
N ALA A 477 -3.00 -12.14 11.88
CA ALA A 477 -2.06 -11.02 11.87
C ALA A 477 -1.57 -10.60 13.27
N GLN A 478 -2.41 -10.62 14.31
CA GLN A 478 -1.94 -10.33 15.68
C GLN A 478 -0.98 -11.40 16.19
N VAL A 479 -1.28 -12.68 15.91
CA VAL A 479 -0.43 -13.79 16.34
C VAL A 479 0.96 -13.66 15.71
N VAL A 480 1.02 -13.42 14.40
CA VAL A 480 2.29 -13.22 13.68
C VAL A 480 3.00 -11.96 14.17
N PHE A 481 2.28 -10.85 14.31
CA PHE A 481 2.85 -9.59 14.80
C PHE A 481 3.44 -9.77 16.20
N ASP A 482 2.70 -10.37 17.13
CA ASP A 482 3.14 -10.56 18.50
C ASP A 482 4.32 -11.53 18.61
N ALA A 483 4.35 -12.59 17.79
CA ALA A 483 5.48 -13.53 17.75
C ALA A 483 6.79 -12.83 17.34
N VAL A 484 6.75 -12.05 16.24
CA VAL A 484 7.91 -11.27 15.78
C VAL A 484 8.23 -10.13 16.75
N PHE A 485 7.21 -9.45 17.27
CA PHE A 485 7.40 -8.35 18.19
C PHE A 485 8.08 -8.80 19.49
N ARG A 486 7.68 -9.94 20.05
CA ARG A 486 8.28 -10.48 21.28
C ARG A 486 9.73 -10.96 21.09
N SER A 487 10.08 -11.45 19.90
CA SER A 487 11.46 -11.87 19.62
C SER A 487 12.40 -10.67 19.45
N VAL A 488 11.91 -9.57 18.88
CA VAL A 488 12.71 -8.36 18.63
C VAL A 488 12.73 -7.41 19.83
N PHE A 489 11.60 -7.24 20.53
CA PHE A 489 11.45 -6.21 21.56
C PHE A 489 11.22 -6.80 22.96
N ILE A 490 12.13 -6.46 23.88
CA ILE A 490 11.95 -6.72 25.30
C ILE A 490 11.18 -5.55 25.92
N LEU A 491 9.93 -5.80 26.31
CA LEU A 491 9.13 -4.84 27.06
C LEU A 491 9.60 -4.82 28.52
N ARG A 492 10.19 -3.70 28.94
CA ARG A 492 10.57 -3.46 30.34
C ARG A 492 9.73 -2.31 30.91
N PRO A 493 9.10 -2.47 32.10
CA PRO A 493 8.45 -1.39 32.80
C PRO A 493 9.41 -0.22 32.97
N ARG A 494 8.93 0.99 32.70
CA ARG A 494 9.66 2.21 33.04
C ARG A 494 9.65 2.33 34.58
N ARG A 495 10.83 2.37 35.21
CA ARG A 495 10.89 2.70 36.65
C ARG A 495 10.25 4.09 36.83
N PRO A 496 9.27 4.25 37.75
CA PRO A 496 8.77 5.56 38.09
C PRO A 496 9.97 6.44 38.47
N ARG A 497 10.02 7.68 37.97
CA ARG A 497 10.92 8.64 38.60
C ARG A 497 10.36 8.83 40.01
N LEU A 498 11.06 8.32 41.01
CA LEU A 498 10.86 8.74 42.39
C LEU A 498 10.97 10.27 42.35
N THR A 499 9.86 10.96 42.52
CA THR A 499 9.87 12.37 42.86
C THR A 499 10.64 12.45 44.16
N THR A 500 11.90 12.91 44.10
CA THR A 500 12.57 13.45 45.27
C THR A 500 11.71 14.60 45.74
N THR A 501 10.77 14.31 46.65
CA THR A 501 10.27 15.31 47.57
C THR A 501 11.52 15.90 48.23
N SER A 502 11.76 17.18 48.02
CA SER A 502 12.74 17.91 48.82
C SER A 502 12.37 17.72 50.30
N PRO A 503 13.33 17.58 51.23
CA PRO A 503 13.05 17.35 52.65
C PRO A 503 12.27 18.48 53.35
N THR A 504 11.89 19.53 52.64
CA THR A 504 11.32 20.76 53.19
C THR A 504 9.82 20.67 53.54
N GLU A 505 9.08 19.66 53.04
CA GLU A 505 7.63 19.54 53.31
C GLU A 505 7.25 18.41 54.29
N ALA A 506 8.21 17.66 54.83
CA ALA A 506 7.94 16.59 55.80
C ALA A 506 7.87 17.07 57.27
N GLY A 507 7.92 18.39 57.50
CA GLY A 507 8.10 19.00 58.83
C GLY A 507 6.98 19.92 59.31
N ALA A 508 5.75 19.80 58.80
CA ALA A 508 4.59 20.51 59.33
C ALA A 508 3.53 19.52 59.81
N VAL A 509 3.87 18.79 60.88
CA VAL A 509 2.86 18.08 61.70
C VAL A 509 2.37 19.09 62.73
N ASP A 510 1.13 19.53 62.56
CA ASP A 510 0.44 20.46 63.47
C ASP A 510 0.16 19.75 64.82
N PRO A 511 0.59 20.27 65.98
CA PRO A 511 0.52 19.54 67.25
C PRO A 511 -0.88 19.51 67.90
N TYR A 512 -1.92 20.05 67.28
CA TYR A 512 -3.23 20.25 67.93
C TYR A 512 -4.32 19.23 67.66
N ASP A 513 -4.10 18.22 66.80
CA ASP A 513 -5.11 17.17 66.57
C ASP A 513 -4.89 15.95 67.49
N ARG A 514 -5.43 16.01 68.71
CA ARG A 514 -5.75 14.81 69.49
C ARG A 514 -7.28 14.63 69.53
N PRO A 515 -7.81 13.44 69.20
CA PRO A 515 -9.23 13.18 69.32
C PRO A 515 -9.59 12.96 70.79
N THR A 516 -10.65 13.62 71.25
CA THR A 516 -11.44 13.22 72.42
C THR A 516 -12.51 12.22 72.01
#